data_AF-A0A1D1Z1L7-F1
#
_entry.id   AF-A0A1D1Z1L7-F1
#
_cell.length_a   1.000
_cell.length_b   1.000
_cell.length_c   1.000
_cell.angle_alpha   90.00
_cell.angle_beta   90.00
_cell.angle_gamma   90.00
#
_symmetry.space_group_name_H-M   'P 1'
#
loop_
_entity.id
_entity.type
_entity.pdbx_description
1 polymer ?
#
loop_
_entity_poly.entity_id
_entity_poly.type
_entity_poly.pdbx_seq_one_letter_code
_entity_poly.pdbx_strand_id
1 'polypeptide(L)'
;MGAISIISSDSQAMGRIGEVITRTWQTAHKMKLQRGRSVEPPGFDNDNFRIKRYIAKYTINPAIANGFSQYVGSIEAGKIADLVVWKPAFFGAKPEMVIKGGTIAWANMGDANASIPTPEPVMMRPMFGAFGKASSANSIAFVSKAAKEAGIAEKYGLKKRVEPVSNVRGLTKLDMKLNDMLPKIEVDPETYTVTANGEVLKCDPATSVPLSRNYFLF
;
A
#
# COMPACT_ATOMS: atom_id res chain seq x y z
N MET A 1 -13.24 11.54 -1.66
CA MET A 1 -13.48 11.97 -3.05
C MET A 1 -12.45 11.42 -4.04
N GLY A 2 -11.17 11.23 -3.69
CA GLY A 2 -10.16 10.74 -4.64
C GLY A 2 -9.26 11.84 -5.20
N ALA A 3 -9.23 13.02 -4.57
CA ALA A 3 -8.34 14.11 -4.96
C ALA A 3 -6.87 13.90 -4.56
N ILE A 4 -6.59 13.01 -3.58
CA ILE A 4 -5.25 12.53 -3.23
C ILE A 4 -5.16 11.06 -3.64
N SER A 5 -4.18 10.69 -4.46
CA SER A 5 -4.15 9.38 -5.13
C SER A 5 -3.30 8.32 -4.45
N ILE A 6 -2.37 8.73 -3.58
CA ILE A 6 -1.35 7.86 -2.98
C ILE A 6 -1.28 8.14 -1.47
N ILE A 7 -1.00 7.09 -0.69
CA ILE A 7 -0.60 7.19 0.71
C ILE A 7 0.79 6.55 0.84
N SER A 8 1.72 7.28 1.46
CA SER A 8 3.09 6.85 1.73
C SER A 8 3.40 6.95 3.22
N SER A 9 4.56 6.44 3.64
CA SER A 9 4.96 6.39 5.05
C SER A 9 5.65 7.64 5.55
N ASP A 10 6.50 8.26 4.75
CA ASP A 10 7.55 9.21 5.17
C ASP A 10 8.45 8.65 6.29
N SER A 11 8.93 7.42 6.09
CA SER A 11 9.53 6.58 7.13
C SER A 11 10.70 7.25 7.86
N GLN A 12 10.57 7.37 9.19
CA GLN A 12 11.58 7.97 10.10
C GLN A 12 11.91 9.45 9.83
N ALA A 13 11.20 10.11 8.91
CA ALA A 13 11.34 11.52 8.59
C ALA A 13 9.95 12.17 8.58
N MET A 14 9.31 12.25 9.77
CA MET A 14 7.90 12.66 9.95
C MET A 14 6.84 11.60 9.64
N GLY A 15 7.21 10.31 9.65
CA GLY A 15 6.25 9.25 9.36
C GLY A 15 6.65 7.84 9.78
N ARG A 16 5.71 6.89 9.65
CA ARG A 16 5.75 5.55 10.25
C ARG A 16 5.67 4.46 9.17
N ILE A 17 6.77 3.71 9.00
CA ILE A 17 6.91 2.71 7.93
C ILE A 17 5.88 1.57 7.99
N GLY A 18 5.53 1.14 9.21
CA GLY A 18 4.60 0.03 9.44
C GLY A 18 3.11 0.40 9.37
N GLU A 19 2.76 1.67 9.13
CA GLU A 19 1.37 2.15 9.31
C GLU A 19 0.69 2.58 8.01
N VAL A 20 1.33 2.46 6.84
CA VAL A 20 0.75 2.89 5.54
C VAL A 20 -0.61 2.23 5.28
N ILE A 21 -0.68 0.91 5.42
CA ILE A 21 -1.90 0.13 5.19
C ILE A 21 -2.93 0.45 6.27
N THR A 22 -2.53 0.41 7.55
CA THR A 22 -3.40 0.68 8.70
C THR A 22 -4.04 2.07 8.61
N ARG A 23 -3.27 3.13 8.35
CA ARG A 23 -3.75 4.51 8.25
C ARG A 23 -4.65 4.71 7.05
N THR A 24 -4.40 4.00 5.95
CA THR A 24 -5.32 3.98 4.79
C THR A 24 -6.71 3.50 5.21
N TRP A 25 -6.79 2.38 5.92
CA TRP A 25 -8.08 1.80 6.35
C TRP A 25 -8.75 2.56 7.48
N GLN A 26 -7.99 3.12 8.42
CA GLN A 26 -8.51 4.04 9.44
C GLN A 26 -9.14 5.28 8.80
N THR A 27 -8.51 5.83 7.75
CA THR A 27 -9.06 6.97 7.00
C THR A 27 -10.34 6.58 6.26
N ALA A 28 -10.34 5.43 5.58
CA ALA A 28 -11.55 4.92 4.91
C ALA A 28 -12.71 4.75 5.90
N HIS A 29 -12.43 4.19 7.08
CA HIS A 29 -13.40 3.99 8.16
C HIS A 29 -13.94 5.31 8.70
N LYS A 30 -13.07 6.26 9.09
CA LYS A 30 -13.49 7.58 9.59
C LYS A 30 -14.39 8.29 8.57
N MET A 31 -14.01 8.25 7.30
CA MET A 31 -14.79 8.87 6.23
C MET A 31 -16.13 8.17 6.00
N LYS A 32 -16.25 6.86 6.25
CA LYS A 32 -17.55 6.19 6.27
C LYS A 32 -18.46 6.75 7.36
N LEU A 33 -17.95 6.85 8.58
CA LEU A 33 -18.72 7.32 9.73
C LEU A 33 -19.20 8.77 9.55
N GLN A 34 -18.34 9.66 9.04
CA GLN A 34 -18.66 11.08 8.96
C GLN A 34 -19.37 11.50 7.66
N ARG A 35 -19.15 10.78 6.55
CA ARG A 35 -19.72 11.16 5.23
C ARG A 35 -20.74 10.17 4.69
N GLY A 36 -21.00 9.08 5.42
CA GLY A 36 -21.96 8.06 5.00
C GLY A 36 -21.54 7.35 3.71
N ARG A 37 -22.55 6.90 2.94
CA ARG A 37 -22.39 6.07 1.74
C ARG A 37 -22.71 6.81 0.44
N SER A 38 -22.97 8.11 0.49
CA SER A 38 -23.28 8.96 -0.69
C SER A 38 -22.18 8.98 -1.76
N VAL A 39 -21.00 8.45 -1.44
CA VAL A 39 -19.85 8.34 -2.35
C VAL A 39 -19.79 7.00 -3.10
N GLU A 40 -20.67 6.05 -2.78
CA GLU A 40 -20.77 4.74 -3.44
C GLU A 40 -21.80 4.78 -4.59
N PRO A 41 -21.63 3.96 -5.64
CA PRO A 41 -22.67 3.77 -6.65
C PRO A 41 -24.00 3.28 -6.03
N PRO A 42 -25.16 3.74 -6.52
CA PRO A 42 -26.46 3.31 -6.01
C PRO A 42 -26.70 1.80 -6.25
N GLY A 43 -27.52 1.18 -5.40
CA GLY A 43 -28.03 -0.19 -5.62
C GLY A 43 -27.26 -1.33 -4.94
N PHE A 44 -26.26 -1.04 -4.10
CA PHE A 44 -25.49 -2.09 -3.40
C PHE A 44 -25.40 -1.85 -1.89
N ASP A 45 -25.50 -2.91 -1.09
CA ASP A 45 -25.33 -2.87 0.37
C ASP A 45 -23.90 -3.27 0.82
N ASN A 46 -22.87 -2.62 0.25
CA ASN A 46 -21.47 -2.78 0.67
C ASN A 46 -20.63 -1.49 0.47
N ASP A 47 -19.36 -1.53 0.89
CA ASP A 47 -18.38 -0.43 0.74
C ASP A 47 -17.35 -0.70 -0.36
N ASN A 48 -17.67 -1.55 -1.36
CA ASN A 48 -16.66 -2.04 -2.31
C ASN A 48 -15.99 -0.92 -3.11
N PHE A 49 -16.71 0.14 -3.46
CA PHE A 49 -16.12 1.22 -4.24
C PHE A 49 -15.14 2.04 -3.38
N ARG A 50 -15.48 2.36 -2.13
CA ARG A 50 -14.51 2.90 -1.16
C ARG A 50 -13.33 1.97 -0.97
N ILE A 51 -13.55 0.67 -0.77
CA ILE A 51 -12.46 -0.31 -0.57
C ILE A 51 -11.50 -0.29 -1.76
N LYS A 52 -12.02 -0.40 -2.98
CA LYS A 52 -11.22 -0.34 -4.22
C LYS A 52 -10.47 0.99 -4.35
N ARG A 53 -11.14 2.12 -4.05
CA ARG A 53 -10.51 3.45 -4.08
C ARG A 53 -9.34 3.56 -3.11
N TYR A 54 -9.47 3.03 -1.90
CA TYR A 54 -8.45 3.15 -0.86
C TYR A 54 -7.30 2.16 -1.03
N ILE A 55 -7.57 0.91 -1.43
CA ILE A 55 -6.49 -0.07 -1.69
C ILE A 55 -5.58 0.40 -2.82
N ALA A 56 -6.13 1.05 -3.85
CA ALA A 56 -5.35 1.60 -4.96
C ALA A 56 -4.28 2.63 -4.51
N LYS A 57 -4.47 3.29 -3.36
CA LYS A 57 -3.57 4.33 -2.83
C LYS A 57 -2.21 3.82 -2.40
N TYR A 58 -2.11 2.54 -2.02
CA TYR A 58 -0.85 1.93 -1.58
C TYR A 58 -0.45 0.71 -2.42
N THR A 59 -1.21 0.39 -3.47
CA THR A 59 -0.89 -0.72 -4.39
C THR A 59 -0.59 -0.18 -5.80
N ILE A 60 -1.62 0.04 -6.63
CA ILE A 60 -1.44 0.29 -8.05
C ILE A 60 -1.00 1.73 -8.37
N ASN A 61 -1.52 2.74 -7.66
CA ASN A 61 -1.20 4.14 -7.96
C ASN A 61 0.27 4.48 -7.68
N PRO A 62 0.89 4.05 -6.56
CA PRO A 62 2.34 4.20 -6.38
C PRO A 62 3.14 3.53 -7.50
N ALA A 63 2.71 2.36 -7.97
CA ALA A 63 3.41 1.64 -9.04
C ALA A 63 3.30 2.33 -10.40
N ILE A 64 2.15 2.92 -10.71
CA ILE A 64 1.95 3.73 -11.92
C ILE A 64 2.82 4.99 -11.85
N ALA A 65 2.72 5.74 -10.75
CA ALA A 65 3.45 7.01 -10.59
C ALA A 65 4.97 6.85 -10.69
N ASN A 66 5.51 5.69 -10.28
CA ASN A 66 6.93 5.39 -10.34
C ASN A 66 7.36 4.54 -11.55
N GLY A 67 6.44 4.21 -12.48
CA GLY A 67 6.78 3.60 -13.76
C GLY A 67 7.14 2.12 -13.72
N PHE A 68 6.57 1.36 -12.78
CA PHE A 68 6.81 -0.07 -12.63
C PHE A 68 5.53 -0.90 -12.43
N SER A 69 4.36 -0.34 -12.78
CA SER A 69 3.05 -1.00 -12.63
C SER A 69 2.86 -2.25 -13.48
N GLN A 70 3.69 -2.48 -14.49
CA GLN A 70 3.74 -3.72 -15.27
C GLN A 70 4.33 -4.89 -14.48
N TYR A 71 5.09 -4.62 -13.41
CA TYR A 71 5.71 -5.65 -12.59
C TYR A 71 4.93 -5.92 -11.30
N VAL A 72 4.43 -4.87 -10.63
CA VAL A 72 3.83 -4.94 -9.27
C VAL A 72 2.58 -4.04 -9.16
N GLY A 73 1.96 -4.03 -7.98
CA GLY A 73 0.93 -3.07 -7.61
C GLY A 73 -0.50 -3.59 -7.70
N SER A 74 -0.73 -4.80 -8.18
CA SER A 74 -2.05 -5.43 -8.24
C SER A 74 -1.94 -6.94 -8.47
N ILE A 75 -3.05 -7.64 -8.23
CA ILE A 75 -3.19 -9.07 -8.52
C ILE A 75 -3.72 -9.20 -9.95
N GLU A 76 -2.81 -9.25 -10.91
CA GLU A 76 -3.11 -9.39 -12.34
C GLU A 76 -2.12 -10.38 -12.97
N ALA A 77 -2.58 -11.18 -13.94
CA ALA A 77 -1.72 -12.13 -14.64
C ALA A 77 -0.53 -11.43 -15.31
N GLY A 78 0.64 -12.06 -15.29
CA GLY A 78 1.89 -11.50 -15.83
C GLY A 78 2.69 -10.62 -14.87
N LYS A 79 2.09 -10.17 -13.75
CA LYS A 79 2.82 -9.47 -12.67
C LYS A 79 3.53 -10.45 -11.74
N ILE A 80 4.49 -9.96 -10.96
CA ILE A 80 5.18 -10.77 -9.95
C ILE A 80 4.19 -11.19 -8.85
N ALA A 81 4.34 -12.42 -8.36
CA ALA A 81 3.54 -12.97 -7.25
C ALA A 81 3.99 -12.38 -5.89
N ASP A 82 3.80 -11.07 -5.74
CA ASP A 82 3.94 -10.34 -4.48
C ASP A 82 2.56 -10.20 -3.85
N LEU A 83 2.28 -11.07 -2.89
CA LEU A 83 0.95 -11.23 -2.31
C LEU A 83 1.02 -11.13 -0.78
N VAL A 84 -0.05 -10.65 -0.18
CA VAL A 84 -0.19 -10.62 1.28
C VAL A 84 -1.48 -11.31 1.66
N VAL A 85 -1.38 -12.29 2.54
CA VAL A 85 -2.51 -13.06 3.04
C VAL A 85 -2.92 -12.51 4.40
N TRP A 86 -4.22 -12.29 4.58
CA TRP A 86 -4.78 -11.72 5.79
C TRP A 86 -5.87 -12.63 6.34
N LYS A 87 -5.88 -12.85 7.65
CA LYS A 87 -7.12 -13.23 8.34
C LYS A 87 -8.04 -12.01 8.34
N PRO A 88 -9.34 -12.13 8.01
CA PRO A 88 -10.26 -10.99 7.98
C PRO A 88 -10.25 -10.17 9.27
N ALA A 89 -10.18 -10.83 10.43
CA ALA A 89 -10.12 -10.16 11.74
C ALA A 89 -8.88 -9.26 11.94
N PHE A 90 -7.79 -9.49 11.19
CA PHE A 90 -6.52 -8.75 11.29
C PHE A 90 -6.22 -7.92 10.03
N PHE A 91 -7.15 -7.84 9.09
CA PHE A 91 -6.97 -7.13 7.82
C PHE A 91 -6.54 -5.68 8.06
N GLY A 92 -5.41 -5.31 7.47
CA GLY A 92 -4.84 -3.97 7.58
C GLY A 92 -4.14 -3.65 8.91
N ALA A 93 -4.05 -4.61 9.85
CA ALA A 93 -3.27 -4.47 11.07
C ALA A 93 -2.04 -5.40 11.07
N LYS A 94 -2.25 -6.72 10.99
CA LYS A 94 -1.18 -7.73 11.04
C LYS A 94 -1.45 -8.84 10.01
N PRO A 95 -0.65 -8.96 8.92
CA PRO A 95 -0.86 -10.02 7.94
C PRO A 95 -0.49 -11.39 8.52
N GLU A 96 -1.02 -12.46 7.92
CA GLU A 96 -0.65 -13.83 8.26
C GLU A 96 0.71 -14.20 7.61
N MET A 97 0.86 -13.86 6.34
CA MET A 97 2.09 -14.08 5.58
C MET A 97 2.24 -13.09 4.42
N VAL A 98 3.50 -12.87 4.05
CA VAL A 98 3.93 -12.05 2.91
C VAL A 98 4.69 -12.94 1.95
N ILE A 99 4.17 -13.05 0.74
CA ILE A 99 4.73 -13.83 -0.37
C ILE A 99 5.46 -12.84 -1.28
N LYS A 100 6.71 -13.14 -1.61
CA LYS A 100 7.54 -12.36 -2.52
C LYS A 100 7.99 -13.25 -3.67
N GLY A 101 7.67 -12.88 -4.91
CA GLY A 101 8.05 -13.67 -6.08
C GLY A 101 7.58 -15.12 -6.04
N GLY A 102 6.43 -15.40 -5.40
CA GLY A 102 5.89 -16.76 -5.25
C GLY A 102 6.43 -17.56 -4.07
N THR A 103 7.37 -17.04 -3.29
CA THR A 103 7.89 -17.70 -2.07
C THR A 103 7.53 -16.91 -0.82
N ILE A 104 7.19 -17.60 0.28
CA ILE A 104 6.92 -16.92 1.56
C ILE A 104 8.21 -16.27 2.07
N ALA A 105 8.18 -14.95 2.22
CA ALA A 105 9.30 -14.14 2.71
C ALA A 105 9.17 -13.83 4.20
N TRP A 106 7.94 -13.65 4.70
CA TRP A 106 7.66 -13.43 6.12
C TRP A 106 6.33 -14.09 6.49
N ALA A 107 6.20 -14.61 7.72
CA ALA A 107 4.96 -15.17 8.23
C ALA A 107 4.85 -15.07 9.75
N ASN A 108 3.62 -15.10 10.28
CA ASN A 108 3.36 -15.36 11.69
C ASN A 108 3.76 -16.81 12.00
N MET A 109 4.70 -16.98 12.93
CA MET A 109 5.28 -18.27 13.27
C MET A 109 5.50 -18.37 14.78
N GLY A 110 5.04 -19.49 15.34
CA GLY A 110 5.14 -19.84 16.76
C GLY A 110 6.55 -20.24 17.19
N ASP A 111 6.62 -21.03 18.28
CA ASP A 111 7.85 -21.66 18.73
C ASP A 111 8.37 -22.67 17.69
N ALA A 112 9.64 -22.50 17.29
CA ALA A 112 10.30 -23.35 16.31
C ALA A 112 10.62 -24.75 16.83
N ASN A 113 10.66 -24.95 18.15
CA ASN A 113 10.88 -26.27 18.76
C ASN A 113 9.56 -26.99 19.14
N ALA A 114 8.41 -26.37 18.91
CA ALA A 114 7.13 -26.99 19.18
C ALA A 114 6.77 -28.05 18.12
N SER A 115 5.79 -28.91 18.43
CA SER A 115 5.36 -30.01 17.56
C SER A 115 4.65 -29.56 16.27
N ILE A 116 4.11 -28.34 16.26
CA ILE A 116 3.38 -27.70 15.15
C ILE A 116 3.71 -26.20 15.16
N PRO A 117 3.41 -25.41 14.09
CA PRO A 117 3.89 -24.02 13.97
C PRO A 117 3.05 -22.96 14.70
N THR A 118 1.93 -23.34 15.32
CA THR A 118 0.97 -22.45 15.98
C THR A 118 1.15 -22.21 17.49
N PRO A 119 1.87 -23.03 18.27
CA PRO A 119 2.12 -22.79 19.69
C PRO A 119 2.92 -21.49 19.90
N GLU A 120 2.57 -20.79 20.97
CA GLU A 120 3.15 -19.49 21.31
C GLU A 120 4.65 -19.57 21.64
N PRO A 121 5.43 -18.49 21.44
CA PRO A 121 5.00 -17.16 20.99
C PRO A 121 4.93 -17.01 19.47
N VAL A 122 3.75 -16.65 18.97
CA VAL A 122 3.51 -16.33 17.56
C VAL A 122 3.92 -14.89 17.27
N MET A 123 4.92 -14.73 16.41
CA MET A 123 5.38 -13.43 15.94
C MET A 123 5.72 -13.46 14.46
N MET A 124 5.75 -12.30 13.81
CA MET A 124 6.15 -12.19 12.41
C MET A 124 7.66 -12.47 12.31
N ARG A 125 8.04 -13.49 11.54
CA ARG A 125 9.44 -13.93 11.36
C ARG A 125 9.83 -13.97 9.89
N PRO A 126 11.11 -13.72 9.53
CA PRO A 126 11.60 -13.96 8.19
C PRO A 126 11.55 -15.47 7.86
N MET A 127 11.12 -15.78 6.64
CA MET A 127 10.96 -17.15 6.11
C MET A 127 11.97 -17.41 4.99
N PHE A 128 11.99 -18.63 4.43
CA PHE A 128 12.97 -19.04 3.41
C PHE A 128 13.12 -18.06 2.23
N GLY A 129 12.04 -17.39 1.80
CA GLY A 129 12.08 -16.40 0.73
C GLY A 129 12.89 -15.13 1.04
N ALA A 130 13.23 -14.89 2.31
CA ALA A 130 14.05 -13.76 2.76
C ALA A 130 15.55 -14.10 2.92
N PHE A 131 15.95 -15.36 2.80
CA PHE A 131 17.33 -15.79 3.07
C PHE A 131 18.14 -16.07 1.81
N GLY A 132 19.45 -15.90 1.91
CA GLY A 132 20.42 -16.24 0.86
C GLY A 132 20.05 -15.68 -0.52
N LYS A 133 20.22 -16.51 -1.55
CA LYS A 133 19.91 -16.15 -2.95
C LYS A 133 18.41 -16.11 -3.25
N ALA A 134 17.55 -16.66 -2.40
CA ALA A 134 16.10 -16.62 -2.58
C ALA A 134 15.61 -15.17 -2.53
N SER A 135 16.12 -14.36 -1.59
CA SER A 135 15.79 -12.94 -1.48
C SER A 135 16.02 -12.15 -2.79
N SER A 136 17.14 -12.43 -3.46
CA SER A 136 17.49 -11.83 -4.74
C SER A 136 16.68 -12.39 -5.91
N ALA A 137 16.44 -13.70 -5.96
CA ALA A 137 15.67 -14.35 -7.03
C ALA A 137 14.19 -13.92 -7.03
N ASN A 138 13.64 -13.66 -5.83
CA ASN A 138 12.24 -13.32 -5.63
C ASN A 138 11.93 -11.81 -5.82
N SER A 139 12.94 -10.97 -6.04
CA SER A 139 12.80 -9.51 -5.99
C SER A 139 13.30 -8.82 -7.24
N ILE A 140 12.91 -7.56 -7.41
CA ILE A 140 13.35 -6.69 -8.51
C ILE A 140 14.03 -5.44 -7.94
N ALA A 141 15.15 -5.03 -8.54
CA ALA A 141 15.73 -3.71 -8.37
C ALA A 141 15.27 -2.85 -9.56
N PHE A 142 14.44 -1.84 -9.30
CA PHE A 142 14.01 -0.89 -10.31
C PHE A 142 15.05 0.21 -10.48
N VAL A 143 15.45 0.46 -11.73
CA VAL A 143 16.51 1.42 -12.09
C VAL A 143 16.08 2.26 -13.28
N SER A 144 16.84 3.29 -13.65
CA SER A 144 16.56 4.03 -14.89
C SER A 144 16.87 3.18 -16.13
N LYS A 145 16.23 3.48 -17.26
CA LYS A 145 16.53 2.84 -18.55
C LYS A 145 18.03 2.93 -18.89
N ALA A 146 18.62 4.12 -18.73
CA ALA A 146 20.04 4.36 -18.97
C ALA A 146 20.94 3.47 -18.08
N ALA A 147 20.60 3.29 -16.80
CA ALA A 147 21.38 2.42 -15.91
C ALA A 147 21.32 0.96 -16.35
N LYS A 148 20.13 0.47 -16.73
CA LYS A 148 19.99 -0.91 -17.25
C LYS A 148 20.79 -1.11 -18.54
N GLU A 149 20.73 -0.17 -19.49
CA GLU A 149 21.52 -0.19 -20.74
C GLU A 149 23.03 -0.10 -20.49
N ALA A 150 23.45 0.63 -19.45
CA ALA A 150 24.84 0.71 -19.03
C ALA A 150 25.37 -0.56 -18.33
N GLY A 151 24.57 -1.62 -18.21
CA GLY A 151 25.01 -2.91 -17.67
C GLY A 151 25.29 -2.92 -16.16
N ILE A 152 24.61 -2.06 -15.36
CA ILE A 152 24.90 -1.94 -13.92
C ILE A 152 24.71 -3.24 -13.12
N ALA A 153 23.87 -4.14 -13.61
CA ALA A 153 23.64 -5.43 -12.95
C ALA A 153 24.94 -6.25 -12.89
N GLU A 154 25.69 -6.28 -13.99
CA GLU A 154 26.98 -6.96 -14.06
C GLU A 154 28.05 -6.16 -13.31
N LYS A 155 28.15 -4.85 -13.58
CA LYS A 155 29.17 -3.97 -12.98
C LYS A 155 29.14 -3.97 -11.45
N TYR A 156 27.94 -4.03 -10.85
CA TYR A 156 27.77 -4.06 -9.39
C TYR A 156 27.61 -5.48 -8.84
N GLY A 157 27.69 -6.52 -9.68
CA GLY A 157 27.51 -7.91 -9.27
C GLY A 157 26.12 -8.22 -8.70
N LEU A 158 25.08 -7.46 -9.10
CA LEU A 158 23.72 -7.61 -8.60
C LEU A 158 23.17 -9.00 -8.94
N LYS A 159 22.65 -9.70 -7.93
CA LYS A 159 21.97 -10.99 -8.09
C LYS A 159 20.46 -10.86 -8.22
N LYS A 160 19.92 -9.68 -7.89
CA LYS A 160 18.50 -9.37 -8.01
C LYS A 160 18.16 -9.10 -9.48
N ARG A 161 16.96 -9.48 -9.92
CA ARG A 161 16.44 -9.08 -11.23
C ARG A 161 16.47 -7.55 -11.34
N VAL A 162 17.03 -7.00 -12.42
CA VAL A 162 17.10 -5.54 -12.63
C VAL A 162 16.16 -5.15 -13.76
N GLU A 163 15.24 -4.24 -13.48
CA GLU A 163 14.24 -3.77 -14.46
C GLU A 163 14.21 -2.25 -14.56
N PRO A 164 13.98 -1.70 -15.76
CA PRO A 164 13.93 -0.26 -15.93
C PRO A 164 12.54 0.26 -15.56
N VAL A 165 12.49 1.42 -14.92
CA VAL A 165 11.25 2.21 -14.86
C VAL A 165 10.96 2.84 -16.22
N SER A 166 9.69 3.04 -16.54
CA SER A 166 9.24 3.63 -17.81
C SER A 166 7.91 4.36 -17.68
N ASN A 167 7.51 5.09 -18.73
CA ASN A 167 6.16 5.66 -18.88
C ASN A 167 5.70 6.61 -17.77
N VAL A 168 6.62 7.37 -17.15
CA VAL A 168 6.30 8.30 -16.05
C VAL A 168 6.06 9.75 -16.49
N ARG A 169 6.36 10.11 -17.74
CA ARG A 169 6.35 11.51 -18.22
C ARG A 169 5.05 11.94 -18.89
N GLY A 170 4.29 10.97 -19.42
CA GLY A 170 2.97 11.22 -20.04
C GLY A 170 1.80 11.04 -19.08
N LEU A 171 2.07 10.79 -17.78
CA LEU A 171 1.03 10.56 -16.79
C LEU A 171 0.38 11.87 -16.37
N THR A 172 -0.91 11.79 -16.14
CA THR A 172 -1.74 12.84 -15.55
C THR A 172 -2.41 12.30 -14.28
N LYS A 173 -3.16 13.17 -13.59
CA LYS A 173 -4.01 12.74 -12.49
C LYS A 173 -5.06 11.70 -12.93
N LEU A 174 -5.51 11.74 -14.19
CA LEU A 174 -6.54 10.86 -14.72
C LEU A 174 -6.10 9.39 -14.81
N ASP A 175 -4.79 9.14 -14.80
CA ASP A 175 -4.24 7.78 -14.81
C ASP A 175 -4.31 7.10 -13.43
N MET A 176 -4.59 7.86 -12.38
CA MET A 176 -4.67 7.37 -11.01
C MET A 176 -5.98 6.63 -10.77
N LYS A 177 -5.88 5.30 -10.65
CA LYS A 177 -7.04 4.41 -10.53
C LYS A 177 -7.91 4.80 -9.34
N LEU A 178 -9.18 5.10 -9.65
CA LEU A 178 -10.25 5.44 -8.70
C LEU A 178 -9.98 6.71 -7.86
N ASN A 179 -8.94 7.48 -8.23
CA ASN A 179 -8.45 8.65 -7.53
C ASN A 179 -7.95 9.70 -8.53
N ASP A 180 -8.78 10.01 -9.50
CA ASP A 180 -8.55 10.87 -10.66
C ASP A 180 -9.20 12.26 -10.53
N MET A 181 -9.89 12.54 -9.42
CA MET A 181 -10.61 13.79 -9.22
C MET A 181 -9.68 15.01 -9.21
N LEU A 182 -10.07 16.04 -9.96
CA LEU A 182 -9.39 17.35 -10.07
C LEU A 182 -10.34 18.50 -9.61
N PRO A 183 -10.71 18.57 -8.31
CA PRO A 183 -11.50 19.69 -7.83
C PRO A 183 -10.70 21.00 -7.88
N LYS A 184 -11.39 22.13 -8.04
CA LYS A 184 -10.78 23.45 -7.83
C LYS A 184 -10.55 23.60 -6.32
N ILE A 185 -9.29 23.51 -5.90
CA ILE A 185 -8.89 23.70 -4.49
C ILE A 185 -8.52 25.15 -4.28
N GLU A 186 -9.09 25.76 -3.25
CA GLU A 186 -8.69 27.07 -2.75
C GLU A 186 -8.36 26.94 -1.26
N VAL A 187 -7.36 27.68 -0.80
CA VAL A 187 -6.93 27.73 0.60
C VAL A 187 -6.84 29.19 0.99
N ASP A 188 -7.65 29.58 1.97
CA ASP A 188 -7.60 30.93 2.53
C ASP A 188 -6.28 31.13 3.31
N PRO A 189 -5.48 32.18 3.01
CA PRO A 189 -4.15 32.36 3.58
C PRO A 189 -4.16 32.78 5.06
N GLU A 190 -5.27 33.28 5.58
CA GLU A 190 -5.38 33.76 6.96
C GLU A 190 -6.02 32.70 7.87
N THR A 191 -7.07 32.04 7.39
CA THR A 191 -7.87 31.09 8.17
C THR A 191 -7.50 29.63 7.90
N TYR A 192 -6.75 29.36 6.84
CA TYR A 192 -6.43 28.01 6.33
C TYR A 192 -7.67 27.17 5.96
N THR A 193 -8.81 27.83 5.75
CA THR A 193 -10.03 27.19 5.27
C THR A 193 -9.79 26.63 3.87
N VAL A 194 -9.96 25.32 3.72
CA VAL A 194 -9.83 24.63 2.43
C VAL A 194 -11.21 24.47 1.81
N THR A 195 -11.38 24.86 0.56
CA THR A 195 -12.59 24.58 -0.23
C THR A 195 -12.27 23.71 -1.43
N ALA A 196 -13.26 22.93 -1.86
CA ALA A 196 -13.24 22.19 -3.12
C ALA A 196 -14.51 22.53 -3.90
N ASN A 197 -14.36 23.16 -5.07
CA ASN A 197 -15.49 23.63 -5.88
C ASN A 197 -16.45 24.54 -5.10
N GLY A 198 -15.91 25.41 -4.23
CA GLY A 198 -16.69 26.31 -3.38
C GLY A 198 -17.25 25.68 -2.10
N GLU A 199 -17.15 24.37 -1.91
CA GLU A 199 -17.59 23.70 -0.69
C GLU A 199 -16.46 23.59 0.34
N VAL A 200 -16.71 24.01 1.57
CA VAL A 200 -15.73 23.91 2.67
C VAL A 200 -15.46 22.44 3.03
N LEU A 201 -14.18 22.04 2.98
CA LEU A 201 -13.72 20.71 3.36
C LEU A 201 -13.37 20.66 4.85
N LYS A 202 -14.38 20.38 5.68
CA LYS A 202 -14.21 20.17 7.12
C LYS A 202 -14.57 18.74 7.55
N CYS A 203 -13.92 18.25 8.60
CA CYS A 203 -14.32 17.06 9.33
C CYS A 203 -13.79 17.12 10.76
N ASP A 204 -14.54 16.57 11.72
CA ASP A 204 -14.10 16.55 13.11
C ASP A 204 -12.98 15.53 13.34
N PRO A 205 -12.05 15.77 14.28
CA PRO A 205 -11.06 14.76 14.66
C PRO A 205 -11.75 13.51 15.23
N ALA A 206 -11.18 12.33 14.95
CA ALA A 206 -11.69 11.09 15.53
C ALA A 206 -11.11 10.92 16.95
N THR A 207 -11.96 10.59 17.92
CA THR A 207 -11.55 10.31 19.32
C THR A 207 -10.98 8.91 19.50
N SER A 208 -11.32 7.99 18.58
CA SER A 208 -10.77 6.64 18.51
C SER A 208 -10.70 6.18 17.05
N VAL A 209 -9.88 5.16 16.78
CA VAL A 209 -9.76 4.54 15.46
C VAL A 209 -9.71 3.02 15.58
N PRO A 210 -10.24 2.26 14.60
CA PRO A 210 -10.04 0.81 14.56
C PRO A 210 -8.57 0.49 14.24
N LEU A 211 -8.22 -0.79 14.21
CA LEU A 211 -6.85 -1.25 13.89
C LEU A 211 -5.81 -0.58 14.81
N SER A 212 -6.11 -0.53 16.10
CA SER A 212 -5.30 0.14 17.14
C SER A 212 -5.22 -0.73 18.40
N ARG A 213 -5.83 -0.30 19.52
CA ARG A 213 -5.76 -0.91 20.85
C ARG A 213 -6.07 -2.41 20.88
N ASN A 214 -6.96 -2.90 20.00
CA ASN A 214 -7.31 -4.32 19.95
C ASN A 214 -6.18 -5.23 19.42
N TYR A 215 -5.15 -4.67 18.77
CA TYR A 215 -4.17 -5.44 18.01
C TYR A 215 -2.74 -5.29 18.49
N PHE A 216 -2.38 -4.16 19.09
CA PHE A 216 -1.00 -3.83 19.44
C PHE A 216 -0.79 -3.88 20.95
N LEU A 217 0.30 -4.52 21.37
CA LEU A 217 0.68 -4.63 22.77
C LEU A 217 1.09 -3.27 23.34
N PHE A 218 1.64 -2.40 22.48
CA PHE A 218 2.05 -1.02 22.77
C PHE A 218 1.47 -0.08 21.72
#